data_AF-A0A2M8L0G1-F1
#
_entry.id   AF-A0A2M8L0G1-F1
#
_cell.length_a   1.000
_cell.length_b   1.000
_cell.length_c   1.000
_cell.angle_alpha   90.00
_cell.angle_beta   90.00
_cell.angle_gamma   90.00
#
_symmetry.space_group_name_H-M   'P 1'
#
loop_
_entity.id
_entity.type
_entity.pdbx_description
1 polymer ?
#
loop_
_entity_poly.entity_id
_entity_poly.type
_entity_poly.pdbx_seq_one_letter_code
_entity_poly.pdbx_strand_id
1 'polypeptide(L)'
;MQNSSTKHLAKQVPKPSTGFTIVELMIATVVFAIILLMTLGGFVQIGRTFYKGVTISRTENTVRTIADSLSSDIRSSQVAAGTITLESPTTSGVSYFCIRNHVYYFKPGVIFDTDPINSPDESDYGLKKGDINSSCNDPSVPANKPDNIQQLLGEKMRVSKLQITCGADINDRLCDISIHIAYGDNELLDSAKVRAVKSNPTPGELSKGDDVLCKGATAGTQFCATADINTSVLRGGSL
;
A
#
# COMPACT_ATOMS: atom_id res chain seq x y z
N MET A 1 33.71 7.23 94.11
CA MET A 1 33.41 8.24 93.07
C MET A 1 33.11 7.50 91.77
N GLN A 2 31.99 6.79 91.58
CA GLN A 2 30.59 7.22 91.54
C GLN A 2 30.38 8.54 90.79
N ASN A 3 30.08 8.45 89.50
CA ASN A 3 29.14 9.37 88.87
C ASN A 3 28.26 8.59 87.89
N SER A 4 27.02 8.43 88.34
CA SER A 4 25.95 7.66 87.70
C SER A 4 25.32 8.54 86.62
N SER A 5 25.51 8.17 85.35
CA SER A 5 24.91 8.87 84.20
C SER A 5 23.56 8.22 83.90
N THR A 6 22.51 8.78 84.46
CA THR A 6 21.11 8.41 84.22
C THR A 6 20.69 8.84 82.82
N LYS A 7 20.75 7.91 81.86
CA LYS A 7 20.14 8.07 80.54
C LYS A 7 18.62 8.09 80.68
N HIS A 8 18.03 9.27 80.59
CA HIS A 8 16.59 9.47 80.47
C HIS A 8 16.06 8.84 79.18
N LEU A 9 15.33 7.74 79.30
CA LEU A 9 14.50 7.17 78.24
C LEU A 9 13.30 8.10 77.99
N ALA A 10 13.43 9.00 77.01
CA ALA A 10 12.33 9.83 76.54
C ALA A 10 11.28 8.94 75.86
N LYS A 11 10.15 8.74 76.55
CA LYS A 11 8.97 8.06 76.05
C LYS A 11 8.38 8.88 74.89
N GLN A 12 8.62 8.45 73.65
CA GLN A 12 8.00 9.07 72.48
C GLN A 12 6.49 8.79 72.53
N VAL A 13 5.70 9.84 72.73
CA VAL A 13 4.24 9.78 72.60
C VAL A 13 3.92 9.53 71.13
N PRO A 14 3.17 8.48 70.76
CA PRO A 14 2.74 8.25 69.39
C PRO A 14 1.95 9.47 68.92
N LYS A 15 2.45 10.16 67.89
CA LYS A 15 1.70 11.26 67.28
C LYS A 15 0.41 10.67 66.70
N PRO A 16 -0.77 11.24 67.00
CA PRO A 16 -2.02 10.77 66.41
C PRO A 16 -1.90 10.89 64.89
N SER A 17 -1.92 9.75 64.21
CA SER A 17 -2.02 9.67 62.76
C SER A 17 -3.40 10.18 62.37
N THR A 18 -3.47 11.43 61.91
CA THR A 18 -4.64 11.97 61.22
C THR A 18 -4.97 11.02 60.06
N GLY A 19 -6.08 10.30 60.18
CA GLY A 19 -6.53 9.37 59.15
C GLY A 19 -6.72 10.10 57.84
N PHE A 20 -6.13 9.56 56.77
CA PHE A 20 -6.40 10.00 55.41
C PHE A 20 -7.91 10.01 55.19
N THR A 21 -8.45 11.16 54.81
CA THR A 21 -9.89 11.29 54.61
C THR A 21 -10.31 10.51 53.36
N ILE A 22 -11.45 9.82 53.40
CA ILE A 22 -12.03 9.08 52.26
C ILE A 22 -12.14 9.99 51.02
N VAL A 23 -12.38 11.28 51.24
CA VAL A 23 -12.48 12.31 50.20
C VAL A 23 -11.16 12.49 49.44
N GLU A 24 -10.02 12.48 50.13
CA GLU A 24 -8.71 12.61 49.49
C GLU A 24 -8.38 11.40 48.60
N LEU A 25 -8.75 10.20 49.04
CA LEU A 25 -8.64 8.99 48.23
C LEU A 25 -9.55 9.05 46.99
N MET A 26 -10.78 9.59 47.12
CA MET A 26 -11.69 9.75 45.98
C MET A 26 -11.18 10.77 44.97
N ILE A 27 -10.58 11.88 45.40
CA ILE A 27 -9.99 12.86 44.49
C ILE A 27 -8.76 12.27 43.80
N ALA A 28 -7.93 11.53 44.53
CA ALA A 28 -6.76 10.87 43.97
C ALA A 28 -7.13 9.86 42.86
N THR A 29 -8.18 9.07 43.04
CA THR A 29 -8.63 8.11 42.01
C THR A 29 -9.20 8.81 40.79
N VAL A 30 -9.89 9.94 40.95
CA VAL A 30 -10.39 10.75 39.82
C VAL A 30 -9.24 11.32 38.99
N VAL A 31 -8.24 11.94 39.64
CA VAL A 31 -7.07 12.49 38.95
C VAL A 31 -6.31 11.37 38.23
N PHE A 32 -6.11 10.24 38.90
CA PHE A 32 -5.46 9.08 38.31
C PHE A 32 -6.24 8.54 37.09
N ALA A 33 -7.56 8.44 37.17
CA ALA A 33 -8.40 8.01 36.05
C ALA A 33 -8.30 8.96 34.84
N ILE A 34 -8.25 10.27 35.06
CA ILE A 34 -8.06 11.26 33.99
C ILE A 34 -6.70 11.06 33.30
N ILE A 35 -5.63 10.84 34.07
CA ILE A 35 -4.29 10.59 33.52
C ILE A 35 -4.29 9.31 32.68
N LEU A 36 -4.90 8.22 33.17
CA LEU A 36 -5.01 6.97 32.41
C LEU A 36 -5.80 7.14 31.10
N LEU A 37 -6.86 7.96 31.12
CA LEU A 37 -7.64 8.24 29.93
C LEU A 37 -6.82 9.05 28.91
N MET A 38 -6.05 10.03 29.36
CA MET A 38 -5.15 10.81 28.51
C MET A 38 -4.05 9.93 27.87
N THR A 39 -3.43 9.03 28.64
CA THR A 39 -2.38 8.15 28.11
C THR A 39 -2.93 7.14 27.10
N LEU A 40 -4.12 6.57 27.36
CA LEU A 40 -4.80 5.70 26.40
C LEU A 40 -5.14 6.45 25.11
N GLY A 41 -5.64 7.69 25.22
CA GLY A 41 -5.91 8.55 24.06
C GLY A 41 -4.66 8.78 23.20
N GLY A 42 -3.52 9.08 23.84
CA GLY A 42 -2.24 9.22 23.16
C GLY A 42 -1.80 7.94 22.45
N PHE A 43 -1.94 6.78 23.11
CA PHE A 43 -1.55 5.50 22.51
C PHE A 43 -2.36 5.13 21.27
N VAL A 44 -3.69 5.38 21.29
CA VAL A 44 -4.56 5.13 20.12
C VAL A 44 -4.15 6.00 18.93
N GLN A 45 -3.80 7.26 19.17
CA GLN A 45 -3.36 8.17 18.12
C GLN A 45 -2.03 7.72 17.49
N ILE A 46 -1.07 7.27 18.30
CA ILE A 46 0.19 6.70 17.84
C ILE A 46 -0.07 5.43 17.02
N GLY A 47 -0.94 4.54 17.51
CA GLY A 47 -1.30 3.31 16.80
C GLY A 47 -1.85 3.58 15.40
N ARG A 48 -2.78 4.51 15.24
CA ARG A 48 -3.33 4.89 13.92
C ARG A 48 -2.25 5.43 12.97
N THR A 49 -1.34 6.24 13.50
CA THR A 49 -0.23 6.81 12.71
C THR A 49 0.75 5.72 12.27
N PHE A 50 1.04 4.78 13.16
CA PHE A 50 1.90 3.62 12.87
C PHE A 50 1.31 2.74 11.76
N TYR A 51 0.04 2.34 11.87
CA TYR A 51 -0.61 1.53 10.84
C TYR A 51 -0.59 2.22 9.47
N LYS A 52 -0.93 3.51 9.44
CA LYS A 52 -0.86 4.30 8.20
C LYS A 52 0.55 4.32 7.61
N GLY A 53 1.57 4.53 8.45
CA GLY A 53 2.97 4.55 8.01
C GLY A 53 3.43 3.21 7.42
N VAL A 54 3.04 2.09 8.04
CA VAL A 54 3.34 0.75 7.53
C VAL A 54 2.66 0.53 6.18
N THR A 55 1.38 0.87 6.04
CA THR A 55 0.63 0.71 4.79
C THR A 55 1.26 1.53 3.66
N ILE A 56 1.58 2.80 3.89
CA ILE A 56 2.25 3.67 2.91
C ILE A 56 3.60 3.07 2.50
N SER A 57 4.42 2.69 3.47
CA SER A 57 5.74 2.12 3.20
C SER A 57 5.66 0.84 2.36
N ARG A 58 4.69 -0.04 2.63
CA ARG A 58 4.47 -1.26 1.84
C ARG A 58 4.03 -0.92 0.41
N THR A 59 3.05 -0.04 0.23
CA THR A 59 2.58 0.35 -1.12
C THR A 59 3.71 0.97 -1.94
N GLU A 60 4.51 1.87 -1.35
CA GLU A 60 5.67 2.45 -2.04
C GLU A 60 6.73 1.40 -2.39
N ASN A 61 7.02 0.46 -1.48
CA ASN A 61 7.99 -0.59 -1.73
C ASN A 61 7.55 -1.52 -2.87
N THR A 62 6.26 -1.84 -2.94
CA THR A 62 5.67 -2.61 -4.04
C THR A 62 5.83 -1.86 -5.38
N VAL A 63 5.51 -0.57 -5.42
CA VAL A 63 5.67 0.26 -6.63
C VAL A 63 7.13 0.29 -7.10
N ARG A 64 8.08 0.49 -6.18
CA ARG A 64 9.53 0.49 -6.50
C ARG A 64 9.96 -0.86 -7.06
N THR A 65 9.55 -1.96 -6.41
CA THR A 65 9.89 -3.32 -6.87
C THR A 65 9.38 -3.59 -8.28
N ILE A 66 8.16 -3.14 -8.61
CA ILE A 66 7.59 -3.29 -9.96
C ILE A 66 8.36 -2.43 -10.96
N ALA A 67 8.64 -1.17 -10.62
CA ALA A 67 9.39 -0.27 -11.48
C ALA A 67 10.80 -0.80 -11.75
N ASP A 68 11.47 -1.35 -10.75
CA ASP A 68 12.80 -1.95 -10.89
C ASP A 68 12.76 -3.20 -11.78
N SER A 69 11.76 -4.06 -11.61
CA SER A 69 11.54 -5.25 -12.46
C SER A 69 11.31 -4.85 -13.93
N LEU A 70 10.41 -3.89 -14.19
CA LEU A 70 10.14 -3.36 -15.53
C LEU A 70 11.39 -2.69 -16.12
N SER A 71 12.10 -1.89 -15.33
CA SER A 71 13.32 -1.20 -15.75
C SER A 71 14.41 -2.19 -16.14
N SER A 72 14.60 -3.24 -15.35
CA SER A 72 15.56 -4.30 -15.63
C SER A 72 15.23 -5.01 -16.95
N ASP A 73 13.97 -5.38 -17.14
CA ASP A 73 13.53 -6.06 -18.35
C ASP A 73 13.65 -5.15 -19.59
N ILE A 74 13.32 -3.85 -19.47
CA ILE A 74 13.46 -2.86 -20.55
C ILE A 74 14.93 -2.67 -20.92
N ARG A 75 15.83 -2.51 -19.92
CA ARG A 75 17.28 -2.40 -20.16
C ARG A 75 17.83 -3.63 -20.86
N SER A 76 17.32 -4.81 -20.51
CA SER A 76 17.74 -6.05 -21.13
C SER A 76 17.09 -6.29 -22.51
N SER A 77 16.01 -5.59 -22.84
CA SER A 77 15.31 -5.78 -24.09
C SER A 77 16.11 -5.19 -25.26
N GLN A 78 16.41 -6.03 -26.25
CA GLN A 78 17.05 -5.62 -27.51
C GLN A 78 16.04 -5.37 -28.62
N VAL A 79 14.76 -5.24 -28.27
CA VAL A 79 13.66 -5.18 -29.24
C VAL A 79 13.88 -3.96 -30.14
N ALA A 80 13.92 -4.21 -31.46
CA ALA A 80 13.99 -3.18 -32.49
C ALA A 80 12.88 -2.15 -32.28
N ALA A 81 13.15 -0.88 -32.59
CA ALA A 81 12.22 0.23 -32.38
C ALA A 81 10.80 -0.14 -32.82
N GLY A 82 9.93 -0.17 -31.83
CA GLY A 82 8.57 -0.63 -31.91
C GLY A 82 7.94 -0.29 -30.57
N THR A 83 6.79 0.36 -30.63
CA THR A 83 5.99 0.72 -29.46
C THR A 83 5.76 -0.55 -28.64
N ILE A 84 6.08 -0.54 -27.35
CA ILE A 84 5.46 -1.48 -26.40
C ILE A 84 3.99 -1.08 -26.39
N THR A 85 3.22 -1.61 -27.34
CA THR A 85 1.80 -1.35 -27.41
C THR A 85 1.21 -2.02 -26.19
N LEU A 86 0.73 -1.22 -25.25
CA LEU A 86 -0.30 -1.67 -24.33
C LEU A 86 -1.41 -2.19 -25.22
N GLU A 87 -1.53 -3.52 -25.32
CA GLU A 87 -2.62 -4.06 -26.10
C GLU A 87 -3.91 -3.62 -25.43
N SER A 88 -4.80 -3.07 -26.25
CA SER A 88 -6.11 -2.61 -25.80
C SER A 88 -6.78 -3.72 -24.99
N PRO A 89 -7.57 -3.36 -23.97
CA PRO A 89 -8.19 -4.35 -23.11
C PRO A 89 -8.90 -5.38 -23.99
N THR A 90 -8.64 -6.65 -23.73
CA THR A 90 -9.38 -7.73 -24.38
C THR A 90 -10.84 -7.64 -23.96
N THR A 91 -11.73 -8.45 -24.54
CA THR A 91 -13.14 -8.52 -24.11
C THR A 91 -13.32 -8.77 -22.61
N SER A 92 -12.27 -9.28 -21.93
CA SER A 92 -12.25 -9.52 -20.48
C SER A 92 -11.71 -8.36 -19.63
N GLY A 93 -11.38 -7.21 -20.23
CA GLY A 93 -10.84 -6.04 -19.53
C GLY A 93 -9.36 -6.14 -19.13
N VAL A 94 -8.70 -7.23 -19.53
CA VAL A 94 -7.28 -7.50 -19.25
C VAL A 94 -6.42 -6.71 -20.21
N SER A 95 -5.48 -5.95 -19.68
CA SER A 95 -4.44 -5.28 -20.47
C SER A 95 -3.13 -6.04 -20.27
N TYR A 96 -2.36 -6.22 -21.33
CA TYR A 96 -1.07 -6.89 -21.24
C TYR A 96 -0.06 -6.27 -22.20
N PHE A 97 1.21 -6.52 -21.92
CA PHE A 97 2.33 -6.18 -22.78
C PHE A 97 3.48 -7.14 -22.49
N CYS A 98 4.36 -7.35 -23.46
CA CYS A 98 5.53 -8.18 -23.27
C CYS A 98 6.81 -7.38 -23.38
N ILE A 99 7.77 -7.74 -22.54
CA ILE A 99 9.13 -7.23 -22.60
C ILE A 99 10.04 -8.45 -22.61
N ARG A 100 10.74 -8.66 -23.73
CA ARG A 100 11.61 -9.83 -23.93
C ARG A 100 10.80 -11.14 -23.81
N ASN A 101 11.12 -11.98 -22.82
CA ASN A 101 10.50 -13.27 -22.56
C ASN A 101 9.55 -13.19 -21.36
N HIS A 102 9.13 -11.99 -20.97
CA HIS A 102 8.17 -11.78 -19.89
C HIS A 102 6.91 -11.13 -20.42
N VAL A 103 5.76 -11.64 -20.00
CA VAL A 103 4.46 -10.99 -20.17
C VAL A 103 4.04 -10.37 -18.85
N TYR A 104 3.65 -9.11 -18.94
CA TYR A 104 3.02 -8.36 -17.85
C TYR A 104 1.55 -8.19 -18.20
N TYR A 105 0.68 -8.61 -17.31
CA TYR A 105 -0.75 -8.50 -17.53
C TYR A 105 -1.48 -8.08 -16.25
N PHE A 106 -2.46 -7.21 -16.43
CA PHE A 106 -3.11 -6.50 -15.34
C PHE A 106 -4.54 -6.11 -15.68
N LYS A 107 -5.36 -5.98 -14.63
CA LYS A 107 -6.70 -5.42 -14.71
C LYS A 107 -6.73 -4.14 -13.88
N PRO A 108 -6.79 -2.95 -14.50
CA PRO A 108 -6.88 -1.71 -13.76
C PRO A 108 -8.08 -1.68 -12.82
N GLY A 109 -7.87 -1.21 -11.59
CA GLY A 109 -8.93 -1.06 -10.58
C GLY A 109 -9.26 -2.33 -9.79
N VAL A 110 -8.83 -3.52 -10.24
CA VAL A 110 -9.09 -4.79 -9.54
C VAL A 110 -8.15 -4.94 -8.35
N ILE A 111 -8.72 -5.26 -7.19
CA ILE A 111 -7.99 -5.53 -5.95
C ILE A 111 -7.37 -6.92 -6.05
N PHE A 112 -6.10 -7.04 -5.72
CA PHE A 112 -5.52 -8.36 -5.44
C PHE A 112 -5.94 -8.82 -4.05
N ASP A 113 -6.72 -9.90 -3.99
CA ASP A 113 -7.08 -10.59 -2.77
C ASP A 113 -6.45 -12.00 -2.75
N THR A 114 -5.96 -12.41 -1.58
CA THR A 114 -5.38 -13.75 -1.40
C THR A 114 -6.42 -14.79 -0.98
N ASP A 115 -7.67 -14.39 -0.72
CA ASP A 115 -8.72 -15.31 -0.27
C ASP A 115 -9.15 -16.28 -1.40
N PRO A 116 -8.81 -17.59 -1.29
CA PRO A 116 -9.13 -18.57 -2.31
C PRO A 116 -10.64 -18.86 -2.41
N ILE A 117 -11.43 -18.51 -1.40
CA ILE A 117 -12.88 -18.75 -1.39
C ILE A 117 -13.61 -17.78 -2.31
N ASN A 118 -13.13 -16.53 -2.35
CA ASN A 118 -13.73 -15.45 -3.13
C ASN A 118 -13.08 -15.28 -4.51
N SER A 119 -11.87 -15.83 -4.71
CA SER A 119 -11.15 -15.86 -5.98
C SER A 119 -10.86 -17.29 -6.47
N PRO A 120 -11.89 -18.14 -6.70
CA PRO A 120 -11.67 -19.49 -7.21
C PRO A 120 -11.15 -19.50 -8.65
N ASP A 121 -11.35 -18.40 -9.39
CA ASP A 121 -10.88 -18.22 -10.75
C ASP A 121 -9.62 -17.37 -10.81
N GLU A 122 -8.82 -17.57 -11.87
CA GLU A 122 -7.72 -16.68 -12.24
C GLU A 122 -8.19 -15.26 -12.61
N SER A 123 -9.36 -14.81 -12.19
CA SER A 123 -9.97 -13.54 -12.57
C SER A 123 -9.56 -12.37 -11.67
N ASP A 124 -9.17 -12.63 -10.41
CA ASP A 124 -8.72 -11.61 -9.44
C ASP A 124 -7.20 -11.51 -9.39
N TYR A 125 -6.64 -10.95 -10.46
CA TYR A 125 -5.27 -10.47 -10.43
C TYR A 125 -5.22 -8.98 -10.69
N GLY A 126 -4.47 -8.27 -9.85
CA GLY A 126 -4.15 -6.89 -10.10
C GLY A 126 -3.05 -6.75 -11.16
N LEU A 127 -1.84 -7.25 -10.88
CA LEU A 127 -0.69 -7.24 -11.82
C LEU A 127 0.18 -8.48 -11.61
N LYS A 128 0.38 -9.22 -12.70
CA LYS A 128 1.21 -10.43 -12.75
C LYS A 128 2.32 -10.28 -13.79
N LYS A 129 3.45 -10.93 -13.51
CA LYS A 129 4.55 -11.20 -14.45
C LYS A 129 4.59 -12.70 -14.68
N GLY A 130 4.80 -13.14 -15.91
CA GLY A 130 5.07 -14.54 -16.21
C GLY A 130 6.06 -14.67 -17.35
N ASP A 131 6.64 -15.85 -17.49
CA ASP A 131 7.57 -16.19 -18.55
C ASP A 131 6.82 -16.68 -19.79
N ILE A 132 7.25 -16.21 -20.95
CA ILE A 132 6.74 -16.67 -22.25
C ILE A 132 7.87 -17.31 -23.05
N ASN A 133 7.58 -18.50 -23.58
CA ASN A 133 8.49 -19.26 -24.45
C ASN A 133 8.29 -18.93 -25.94
N SER A 134 7.23 -18.18 -26.27
CA SER A 134 6.77 -17.89 -27.63
C SER A 134 6.47 -16.39 -27.81
N SER A 135 5.81 -16.03 -28.91
CA SER A 135 5.40 -14.65 -29.21
C SER A 135 4.53 -14.04 -28.10
N CYS A 136 4.50 -12.70 -28.04
CA CYS A 136 3.62 -11.98 -27.14
C CYS A 136 2.16 -12.21 -27.52
N ASN A 137 1.51 -13.16 -26.86
CA ASN A 137 0.12 -13.52 -27.10
C ASN A 137 -0.74 -13.18 -25.88
N ASP A 138 -2.03 -13.03 -26.11
CA ASP A 138 -3.02 -12.71 -25.08
C ASP A 138 -3.07 -13.79 -23.98
N PRO A 139 -2.66 -13.47 -22.73
CA PRO A 139 -2.65 -14.41 -21.62
C PRO A 139 -4.05 -14.78 -21.12
N SER A 140 -5.10 -14.09 -21.58
CA SER A 140 -6.49 -14.47 -21.27
C SER A 140 -6.96 -15.70 -22.05
N VAL A 141 -6.24 -16.09 -23.10
CA VAL A 141 -6.46 -17.34 -23.82
C VAL A 141 -5.73 -18.48 -23.11
N PRO A 142 -6.41 -19.57 -22.68
CA PRO A 142 -5.79 -20.65 -21.91
C PRO A 142 -4.54 -21.28 -22.54
N ALA A 143 -4.45 -21.32 -23.88
CA ALA A 143 -3.31 -21.85 -24.61
C ALA A 143 -2.05 -20.95 -24.53
N ASN A 144 -2.20 -19.68 -24.15
CA ASN A 144 -1.13 -18.69 -24.04
C ASN A 144 -0.79 -18.36 -22.59
N LYS A 145 -1.22 -19.20 -21.64
CA LYS A 145 -0.97 -18.98 -20.22
C LYS A 145 0.55 -18.99 -19.98
N PRO A 146 1.12 -17.93 -19.38
CA PRO A 146 2.56 -17.88 -19.13
C PRO A 146 2.98 -18.86 -18.04
N ASP A 147 4.25 -19.26 -18.10
CA ASP A 147 4.90 -20.05 -17.06
C ASP A 147 5.36 -19.13 -15.91
N ASN A 148 5.72 -19.73 -14.76
CA ASN A 148 6.33 -19.02 -13.63
C ASN A 148 5.62 -17.72 -13.21
N ILE A 149 4.29 -17.77 -13.16
CA ILE A 149 3.46 -16.61 -12.84
C ILE A 149 3.79 -16.10 -11.43
N GLN A 150 4.28 -14.87 -11.37
CA GLN A 150 4.57 -14.13 -10.15
C GLN A 150 3.58 -12.98 -10.00
N GLN A 151 2.89 -12.96 -8.86
CA GLN A 151 2.10 -11.81 -8.45
C GLN A 151 3.02 -10.69 -7.99
N LEU A 152 2.82 -9.49 -8.53
CA LEU A 152 3.67 -8.33 -8.21
C LEU A 152 3.04 -7.36 -7.20
N LEU A 153 1.73 -7.47 -6.93
CA LEU A 153 1.06 -6.64 -5.93
C LEU A 153 0.98 -7.35 -4.57
N GLY A 154 1.00 -6.56 -3.50
CA GLY A 154 0.60 -7.01 -2.17
C GLY A 154 -0.91 -7.14 -2.03
N GLU A 155 -1.36 -7.90 -1.03
CA GLU A 155 -2.76 -8.05 -0.67
C GLU A 155 -3.45 -6.68 -0.50
N LYS A 156 -4.71 -6.57 -0.97
CA LYS A 156 -5.52 -5.35 -1.00
C LYS A 156 -4.93 -4.19 -1.81
N MET A 157 -3.94 -4.45 -2.67
CA MET A 157 -3.44 -3.45 -3.63
C MET A 157 -4.07 -3.63 -5.01
N ARG A 158 -4.10 -2.55 -5.78
CA ARG A 158 -4.59 -2.51 -7.16
C ARG A 158 -3.73 -1.57 -8.00
N VAL A 159 -3.61 -1.87 -9.29
CA VAL A 159 -3.04 -0.92 -10.26
C VAL A 159 -4.15 0.01 -10.73
N SER A 160 -4.00 1.32 -10.56
CA SER A 160 -4.91 2.30 -11.19
C SER A 160 -4.38 2.79 -12.53
N LYS A 161 -3.05 2.93 -12.63
CA LYS A 161 -2.35 3.34 -13.85
C LYS A 161 -1.07 2.53 -14.00
N LEU A 162 -0.86 1.98 -15.18
CA LEU A 162 0.41 1.43 -15.61
C LEU A 162 0.57 1.78 -17.09
N GLN A 163 1.52 2.65 -17.37
CA GLN A 163 1.79 3.13 -18.72
C GLN A 163 3.29 3.09 -18.97
N ILE A 164 3.67 2.54 -20.11
CA ILE A 164 5.04 2.55 -20.61
C ILE A 164 4.99 3.23 -21.96
N THR A 165 5.76 4.30 -22.14
CA THR A 165 5.87 5.03 -23.41
C THR A 165 7.33 5.06 -23.80
N CYS A 166 7.66 4.42 -24.92
CA CYS A 166 9.01 4.42 -25.45
C CYS A 166 9.04 5.23 -26.75
N GLY A 167 10.19 5.86 -27.02
CA GLY A 167 10.47 6.47 -28.32
C GLY A 167 10.17 5.52 -29.48
N ALA A 168 9.47 6.03 -30.50
CA ALA A 168 9.14 5.27 -31.71
C ALA A 168 10.36 5.08 -32.63
N ASP A 169 11.34 5.98 -32.52
CA ASP A 169 12.53 5.99 -33.37
C ASP A 169 13.63 5.08 -32.82
N ILE A 170 14.42 4.48 -33.71
CA ILE A 170 15.63 3.71 -33.35
C ILE A 170 16.65 4.53 -32.54
N ASN A 171 16.64 5.85 -32.72
CA ASN A 171 17.52 6.78 -32.04
C ASN A 171 16.97 7.20 -30.68
N ASP A 172 15.65 7.08 -30.46
CA ASP A 172 15.02 7.38 -29.19
C ASP A 172 14.83 6.09 -28.38
N ARG A 173 15.77 5.89 -27.46
CA ARG A 173 15.85 4.70 -26.63
C ARG A 173 15.28 4.95 -25.24
N LEU A 174 14.71 6.13 -24.99
CA LEU A 174 14.15 6.45 -23.69
C LEU A 174 12.74 5.84 -23.58
N CYS A 175 12.50 5.16 -22.47
CA CYS A 175 11.20 4.64 -22.10
C CYS A 175 10.76 5.27 -20.78
N ASP A 176 9.65 5.98 -20.79
CA ASP A 176 9.00 6.52 -19.60
C ASP A 176 8.04 5.47 -19.04
N ILE A 177 8.19 5.18 -17.75
CA ILE A 177 7.38 4.25 -16.98
C ILE A 177 6.60 5.07 -15.96
N SER A 178 5.27 4.99 -16.02
CA SER A 178 4.35 5.63 -15.08
C SER A 178 3.49 4.56 -14.41
N ILE A 179 3.64 4.41 -13.09
CA ILE A 179 2.91 3.43 -12.29
C ILE A 179 2.21 4.15 -11.14
N HIS A 180 0.93 3.86 -10.95
CA HIS A 180 0.11 4.31 -9.82
C HIS A 180 -0.54 3.08 -9.20
N ILE A 181 -0.25 2.87 -7.91
CA ILE A 181 -0.82 1.77 -7.13
C ILE A 181 -1.61 2.35 -5.97
N ALA A 182 -2.80 1.79 -5.74
CA ALA A 182 -3.61 2.10 -4.58
C ALA A 182 -3.74 0.87 -3.67
N TYR A 183 -3.80 1.11 -2.38
CA TYR A 183 -4.08 0.13 -1.33
C TYR A 183 -5.38 0.53 -0.63
N GLY A 184 -6.22 -0.46 -0.32
CA GLY A 184 -7.43 -0.29 0.47
C GLY A 184 -8.69 -0.67 -0.30
N ASP A 185 -9.79 -0.76 0.43
CA ASP A 185 -11.10 -1.11 -0.10
C ASP A 185 -11.71 0.01 -0.96
N ASN A 186 -12.71 -0.33 -1.77
CA ASN A 186 -13.30 0.60 -2.75
C ASN A 186 -13.90 1.85 -2.10
N GLU A 187 -14.47 1.73 -0.90
CA GLU A 187 -15.11 2.82 -0.16
C GLU A 187 -14.12 3.84 0.42
N LEU A 188 -12.85 3.46 0.53
CA LEU A 188 -11.76 4.29 1.03
C LEU A 188 -11.07 5.10 -0.09
N LEU A 189 -11.41 4.81 -1.34
CA LEU A 189 -10.80 5.41 -2.52
C LEU A 189 -11.80 6.34 -3.21
N ASP A 190 -11.35 7.54 -3.53
CA ASP A 190 -12.06 8.50 -4.39
C ASP A 190 -11.36 8.53 -5.75
N SER A 191 -12.14 8.38 -6.81
CA SER A 191 -11.63 8.59 -8.16
C SER A 191 -11.84 10.05 -8.50
N ALA A 192 -10.76 10.83 -8.43
CA ALA A 192 -10.79 12.28 -8.62
C ALA A 192 -11.45 12.71 -9.95
N LYS A 193 -11.42 11.85 -10.96
CA LYS A 193 -11.99 12.07 -12.29
C LYS A 193 -13.39 11.46 -12.51
N VAL A 194 -13.80 10.44 -11.73
CA VAL A 194 -15.15 9.85 -11.85
C VAL A 194 -16.23 10.84 -11.45
N ARG A 195 -15.96 11.76 -10.50
CA ARG A 195 -16.90 12.84 -10.15
C ARG A 195 -17.16 13.83 -11.29
N ALA A 196 -16.26 13.94 -12.27
CA ALA A 196 -16.41 14.92 -13.34
C ALA A 196 -17.17 14.39 -14.57
N VAL A 197 -17.29 13.06 -14.75
CA VAL A 197 -17.73 12.49 -16.04
C VAL A 197 -19.08 11.78 -15.99
N LYS A 198 -19.56 11.29 -14.84
CA LYS A 198 -20.90 10.67 -14.75
C LYS A 198 -21.59 11.03 -13.44
N SER A 199 -22.80 11.58 -13.53
CA SER A 199 -23.69 11.87 -12.40
C SER A 199 -24.29 10.62 -11.73
N ASN A 200 -23.84 9.42 -12.10
CA ASN A 200 -24.18 8.13 -11.48
C ASN A 200 -23.16 7.05 -11.89
N PRO A 201 -21.97 6.99 -11.26
CA PRO A 201 -21.10 5.83 -11.43
C PRO A 201 -21.75 4.61 -10.77
N THR A 202 -21.80 3.49 -11.47
CA THR A 202 -22.13 2.19 -10.88
C THR A 202 -21.15 1.93 -9.73
N PRO A 203 -21.60 1.58 -8.51
CA PRO A 203 -20.70 1.28 -7.41
C PRO A 203 -19.71 0.17 -7.82
N GLY A 204 -18.41 0.50 -7.86
CA GLY A 204 -17.34 -0.46 -8.16
C GLY A 204 -16.59 -0.26 -9.48
N GLU A 205 -17.06 0.59 -10.39
CA GLU A 205 -16.30 0.89 -11.62
C GLU A 205 -15.40 2.11 -11.42
N LEU A 206 -14.19 1.86 -10.91
CA LEU A 206 -13.08 2.81 -11.04
C LEU A 206 -12.75 2.93 -12.53
N SER A 207 -12.99 4.12 -13.10
CA SER A 207 -12.76 4.35 -14.53
C SER A 207 -11.28 4.16 -14.87
N LYS A 208 -11.04 3.36 -15.90
CA LYS A 208 -9.70 2.92 -16.34
C LYS A 208 -8.80 4.14 -16.58
N GLY A 209 -7.67 4.21 -15.86
CA GLY A 209 -6.65 5.26 -16.05
C GLY A 209 -6.87 6.54 -15.24
N ASP A 210 -7.83 6.56 -14.31
CA ASP A 210 -7.99 7.68 -13.37
C ASP A 210 -7.05 7.56 -12.18
N ASP A 211 -6.49 8.70 -11.76
CA ASP A 211 -5.69 8.79 -10.54
C ASP A 211 -6.62 8.54 -9.34
N VAL A 212 -6.38 7.42 -8.66
CA VAL A 212 -7.15 7.01 -7.49
C VAL A 212 -6.50 7.63 -6.27
N LEU A 213 -7.26 8.35 -5.47
CA LEU A 213 -6.81 9.01 -4.25
C LEU A 213 -7.51 8.41 -3.04
N CYS A 214 -6.88 8.46 -1.87
CA CYS A 214 -7.57 8.13 -0.64
C CYS A 214 -8.64 9.19 -0.30
N LYS A 215 -9.82 8.74 0.11
CA LYS A 215 -10.90 9.61 0.56
C LYS A 215 -10.45 10.39 1.81
N GLY A 216 -10.42 11.71 1.70
CA GLY A 216 -9.94 12.60 2.78
C GLY A 216 -10.89 12.71 3.98
N ALA A 217 -10.29 12.95 5.16
CA ALA A 217 -10.89 13.38 6.43
C ALA A 217 -11.85 12.44 7.21
N THR A 218 -12.28 11.31 6.66
CA THR A 218 -13.17 10.37 7.39
C THR A 218 -12.44 9.18 8.01
N ALA A 219 -13.13 8.44 8.89
CA ALA A 219 -12.63 7.18 9.45
C ALA A 219 -12.15 6.22 8.34
N GLY A 220 -11.02 5.55 8.55
CA GLY A 220 -10.47 4.56 7.61
C GLY A 220 -9.24 5.02 6.81
N THR A 221 -8.80 6.27 6.95
CA THR A 221 -7.57 6.76 6.26
C THR A 221 -6.29 6.01 6.62
N GLN A 222 -6.29 5.24 7.72
CA GLN A 222 -5.19 4.35 8.07
C GLN A 222 -5.11 3.07 7.21
N PHE A 223 -6.19 2.74 6.51
CA PHE A 223 -6.33 1.56 5.63
C PHE A 223 -6.33 1.92 4.16
N CYS A 224 -5.85 3.12 3.82
CA CYS A 224 -5.70 3.57 2.45
C CYS A 224 -4.33 4.19 2.24
N ALA A 225 -3.68 3.83 1.14
CA ALA A 225 -2.46 4.46 0.68
C ALA A 225 -2.40 4.46 -0.85
N THR A 226 -1.76 5.44 -1.43
CA THR A 226 -1.48 5.52 -2.87
C THR A 226 0.01 5.79 -3.05
N ALA A 227 0.61 5.22 -4.09
CA ALA A 227 2.01 5.43 -4.39
C ALA A 227 2.22 5.48 -5.90
N ASP A 228 2.98 6.49 -6.32
CA ASP A 228 3.16 6.83 -7.72
C ASP A 228 4.65 6.93 -8.02
N ILE A 229 5.05 6.34 -9.15
CA ILE A 229 6.41 6.46 -9.65
C ILE A 229 6.37 6.79 -11.13
N ASN A 230 7.13 7.81 -11.51
CA ASN A 230 7.44 8.14 -12.89
C ASN A 230 8.95 8.08 -13.03
N THR A 231 9.44 7.21 -13.91
CA THR A 231 10.88 7.02 -14.14
C THR A 231 11.15 6.81 -15.61
N SER A 232 12.33 7.23 -16.07
CA SER A 232 12.76 7.08 -17.45
C SER A 232 13.95 6.13 -17.52
N VAL A 233 13.92 5.19 -18.46
CA VAL A 233 14.90 4.13 -18.59
C VAL A 233 15.40 4.07 -20.03
N LEU A 234 16.72 4.02 -20.19
CA LEU A 234 17.33 3.79 -21.50
C LEU A 234 17.25 2.29 -21.86
N ARG A 235 16.59 1.96 -22.98
CA ARG A 235 16.53 0.61 -23.53
C ARG A 235 17.92 0.15 -24.01
N GLY A 236 18.29 -1.09 -23.71
CA GLY A 236 19.56 -1.68 -24.14
C GLY A 236 19.68 -1.88 -25.65
N GLY A 237 20.89 -1.84 -26.18
CA GLY A 237 21.16 -1.97 -27.62
C GLY A 237 22.33 -2.86 -27.90
N SER A 238 22.27 -3.53 -29.03
CA SER A 238 23.48 -4.05 -29.64
C SER A 238 24.37 -2.86 -29.99
N LEU A 239 25.50 -2.74 -29.31
CA LEU A 239 26.66 -2.05 -29.87
C LEU A 239 27.17 -2.84 -31.08
#